data_AF-A0AAD9URJ6-F1
#
_entry.id   AF-A0AAD9URJ6-F1
#
_cell.length_a   1.000
_cell.length_b   1.000
_cell.length_c   1.000
_cell.angle_alpha   90.00
_cell.angle_beta   90.00
_cell.angle_gamma   90.00
#
_symmetry.space_group_name_H-M   'P 1'
#
loop_
_entity.id
_entity.type
_entity.pdbx_description
1 polymer ?
#
loop_
_entity_poly.entity_id
_entity_poly.type
_entity_poly.pdbx_seq_one_letter_code
_entity_poly.pdbx_strand_id
1 'polypeptide(L)'
;MSSGSFLEERDIPGASLCGRKPSELKNVELKFWLRCRGDPGKGFKTKAELVKRVEEYIKTGKDKHIVDPDPNGLYTKRKQQRIGIGAASSVTDGDPHNKERLTVDYPTDGWSTSLEKMPMFTRAEMNEHIARSGKNISDIQNHSVPTSLKKAKTSLEDEYLREINAASARKQPHYVPANEASLKSELAIIDPNMGFAHLHKCINSSQTTQTKYGETPVGSLLSYQVSFTESNFSAEADLTVVPRNDVLYDNITSYPRFPLSNENPMVTPQELSTEEAALLLHLSVDEDKVNTIEASTREQSESEIWKKERTYRFTSSIAKRQRNHAAFAHSIMHPKPFTSKYVAHEYEKFMFSRKTPVAVLKSGFVVSQAFPVLGASPDAKVIDFGCSICFGLAEVKCPHTKFHVTPLEPCSDPNFFMEKLSEGKCRLKRDHAYYAQVQGQIGVTGAKWCDFITYTSKGIYIERIAFNPAYWENLKTELLRYYFEHFLKFASADFNRSA
;
A
#
# COMPACT_ATOMS: atom_id res chain seq x y z
N MET A 1 -53.86 -4.45 -1.03
CA MET A 1 -52.50 -4.58 -1.62
C MET A 1 -51.58 -3.69 -0.80
N SER A 2 -50.62 -4.27 -0.08
CA SER A 2 -49.77 -3.56 0.89
C SER A 2 -48.81 -2.62 0.17
N SER A 3 -48.94 -1.32 0.41
CA SER A 3 -48.10 -0.24 -0.14
C SER A 3 -46.70 -0.14 0.51
N GLY A 4 -46.32 -1.08 1.38
CA GLY A 4 -45.10 -0.98 2.19
C GLY A 4 -43.80 -1.51 1.58
N SER A 5 -43.81 -2.24 0.46
CA SER A 5 -42.63 -3.00 0.02
C SER A 5 -41.71 -2.31 -1.00
N PHE A 6 -42.09 -1.17 -1.56
CA PHE A 6 -41.31 -0.50 -2.63
C PHE A 6 -40.35 0.55 -2.06
N LEU A 7 -39.12 0.62 -2.55
CA LEU A 7 -38.15 1.66 -2.16
C LEU A 7 -38.55 3.03 -2.72
N GLU A 8 -38.29 4.08 -1.94
CA GLU A 8 -38.45 5.48 -2.34
C GLU A 8 -37.10 6.19 -2.32
N GLU A 9 -37.00 7.38 -2.92
CA GLU A 9 -35.73 8.14 -2.95
C GLU A 9 -35.15 8.42 -1.56
N ARG A 10 -35.99 8.54 -0.53
CA ARG A 10 -35.57 8.74 0.86
C ARG A 10 -34.90 7.52 1.49
N ASP A 11 -35.14 6.33 0.94
CA ASP A 11 -34.62 5.07 1.50
C ASP A 11 -33.17 4.81 1.06
N ILE A 12 -32.70 5.49 0.01
CA ILE A 12 -31.37 5.31 -0.59
C ILE A 12 -30.65 6.67 -0.63
N PRO A 13 -29.64 6.91 0.22
CA PRO A 13 -28.86 8.14 0.19
C PRO A 13 -28.21 8.36 -1.19
N GLY A 14 -28.46 9.52 -1.79
CA GLY A 14 -27.96 9.86 -3.13
C GLY A 14 -28.86 9.43 -4.30
N ALA A 15 -30.03 8.82 -4.04
CA ALA A 15 -31.01 8.51 -5.08
C ALA A 15 -31.88 9.72 -5.49
N SER A 16 -31.93 10.78 -4.68
CA SER A 16 -32.61 12.04 -4.99
C SER A 16 -31.65 13.11 -5.54
N LEU A 17 -32.16 13.97 -6.43
CA LEU A 17 -31.42 15.13 -6.93
C LEU A 17 -31.40 16.29 -5.92
N CYS A 18 -32.29 16.28 -4.91
CA CYS A 18 -32.42 17.33 -3.89
C CYS A 18 -32.54 18.75 -4.49
N GLY A 19 -33.26 18.89 -5.61
CA GLY A 19 -33.47 20.17 -6.29
C GLY A 19 -32.31 20.64 -7.20
N ARG A 20 -31.18 19.92 -7.25
CA ARG A 20 -30.06 20.22 -8.14
C ARG A 20 -30.36 19.81 -9.59
N LYS A 21 -29.84 20.56 -10.55
CA LYS A 21 -29.95 20.20 -11.97
C LYS A 21 -28.99 19.05 -12.29
N PRO A 22 -29.33 18.12 -13.21
CA PRO A 22 -28.41 17.04 -13.59
C PRO A 22 -27.04 17.54 -14.09
N SER A 23 -26.98 18.70 -14.72
CA SER A 23 -25.74 19.35 -15.17
C SER A 23 -24.79 19.74 -14.02
N GLU A 24 -25.31 19.95 -12.81
CA GLU A 24 -24.56 20.35 -11.62
C GLU A 24 -23.91 19.14 -10.92
N LEU A 25 -24.35 17.91 -11.23
CA LEU A 25 -23.86 16.68 -10.62
C LEU A 25 -22.54 16.20 -11.23
N LYS A 26 -21.74 15.47 -10.44
CA LYS A 26 -20.54 14.77 -10.90
C LYS A 26 -20.91 13.49 -11.65
N ASN A 27 -20.01 12.98 -12.50
CA ASN A 27 -20.22 11.74 -13.25
C ASN A 27 -20.54 10.53 -12.35
N VAL A 28 -19.95 10.48 -11.14
CA VAL A 28 -20.19 9.40 -10.18
C VAL A 28 -21.61 9.49 -9.59
N GLU A 29 -22.07 10.70 -9.26
CA GLU A 29 -23.43 10.94 -8.76
C GLU A 29 -24.49 10.62 -9.83
N LEU A 30 -24.26 11.02 -11.08
CA LEU A 30 -25.15 10.72 -12.21
C LEU A 30 -25.25 9.21 -12.47
N LYS A 31 -24.12 8.50 -12.46
CA LYS A 31 -24.10 7.03 -12.62
C LYS A 31 -24.78 6.32 -11.45
N PHE A 32 -24.61 6.80 -10.23
CA PHE A 32 -25.27 6.23 -9.06
C PHE A 32 -26.79 6.45 -9.11
N TRP A 33 -27.23 7.66 -9.46
CA TRP A 33 -28.64 7.99 -9.64
C TRP A 33 -29.33 7.11 -10.69
N LEU A 34 -28.64 6.84 -11.80
CA LEU A 34 -29.10 5.94 -12.88
C LEU A 34 -29.20 4.47 -12.42
N ARG A 35 -28.23 3.99 -11.62
CA ARG A 35 -28.27 2.63 -11.04
C ARG A 35 -29.44 2.42 -10.10
N CYS A 36 -29.81 3.43 -9.33
CA CYS A 36 -31.01 3.40 -8.48
C CYS A 36 -32.32 3.32 -9.30
N ARG A 37 -32.26 3.38 -10.64
CA ARG A 37 -33.39 3.25 -11.58
C ARG A 37 -33.17 2.12 -12.60
N GLY A 38 -32.26 1.19 -12.29
CA GLY A 38 -32.01 -0.01 -13.08
C GLY A 38 -31.13 0.21 -14.32
N ASP A 39 -30.57 1.41 -14.51
CA ASP A 39 -29.65 1.69 -15.61
C ASP A 39 -28.19 1.49 -15.15
N PRO A 40 -27.45 0.51 -15.71
CA PRO A 40 -26.08 0.23 -15.27
C PRO A 40 -25.10 1.37 -15.59
N GLY A 41 -25.50 2.36 -16.41
CA GLY A 41 -24.67 3.49 -16.80
C GLY A 41 -23.42 3.08 -17.59
N LYS A 42 -23.43 1.87 -18.18
CA LYS A 42 -22.35 1.31 -19.00
C LYS A 42 -22.45 1.89 -20.41
N GLY A 43 -21.33 2.36 -20.95
CA GLY A 43 -21.23 2.87 -22.33
C GLY A 43 -21.21 4.39 -22.48
N PHE A 44 -21.59 5.16 -21.45
CA PHE A 44 -21.51 6.62 -21.47
C PHE A 44 -20.08 7.09 -21.16
N LYS A 45 -19.45 7.79 -22.12
CA LYS A 45 -18.07 8.27 -22.05
C LYS A 45 -17.99 9.73 -21.61
N THR A 46 -19.05 10.52 -21.80
CA THR A 46 -19.04 11.95 -21.48
C THR A 46 -20.09 12.33 -20.43
N LYS A 47 -19.85 13.44 -19.72
CA LYS A 47 -20.81 14.00 -18.75
C LYS A 47 -22.12 14.40 -19.42
N ALA A 48 -22.05 14.96 -20.62
CA ALA A 48 -23.23 15.39 -21.39
C ALA A 48 -24.17 14.22 -21.72
N GLU A 49 -23.62 13.05 -22.07
CA GLU A 49 -24.40 11.84 -22.30
C GLU A 49 -25.14 11.37 -21.04
N LEU A 50 -24.47 11.40 -19.89
CA LEU A 50 -25.08 11.04 -18.60
C LEU A 50 -26.18 12.02 -18.20
N VAL A 51 -25.95 13.32 -18.36
CA VAL A 51 -26.95 14.37 -18.10
C VAL A 51 -28.18 14.18 -18.98
N LYS A 52 -27.97 14.00 -20.29
CA LYS A 52 -29.06 13.74 -21.24
C LYS A 52 -29.87 12.49 -20.88
N ARG A 53 -29.19 11.44 -20.42
CA ARG A 53 -29.84 10.19 -19.97
C ARG A 53 -30.68 10.39 -18.70
N VAL A 54 -30.17 11.14 -17.73
CA VAL A 54 -30.92 11.48 -16.51
C VAL A 54 -32.15 12.32 -16.85
N GLU A 55 -32.00 13.34 -17.71
CA GLU A 55 -33.11 14.17 -18.17
C GLU A 55 -34.17 13.36 -18.94
N GLU A 56 -33.76 12.36 -19.72
CA GLU A 56 -34.68 11.43 -20.39
C GLU A 56 -35.49 10.60 -19.38
N TYR A 57 -34.88 10.11 -18.30
CA TYR A 57 -35.59 9.36 -17.24
C TYR A 57 -36.63 10.24 -16.54
N ILE A 58 -36.30 11.49 -16.27
CA ILE A 58 -37.22 12.47 -15.68
C ILE A 58 -38.36 12.77 -16.65
N LYS A 59 -38.05 13.04 -17.93
CA LYS A 59 -39.05 13.36 -18.95
C LYS A 59 -40.01 12.20 -19.24
N THR A 60 -39.53 10.97 -19.17
CA THR A 60 -40.31 9.76 -19.42
C THR A 60 -41.00 9.21 -18.16
N GLY A 61 -40.83 9.84 -17.00
CA GLY A 61 -41.43 9.42 -15.74
C GLY A 61 -40.83 8.14 -15.13
N LYS A 62 -39.71 7.67 -15.68
CA LYS A 62 -38.95 6.50 -15.18
C LYS A 62 -38.15 6.82 -13.92
N ASP A 63 -37.97 8.10 -13.62
CA ASP A 63 -37.35 8.61 -12.41
C ASP A 63 -38.05 8.15 -11.12
N LYS A 64 -39.35 7.85 -11.20
CA LYS A 64 -40.20 7.40 -10.08
C LYS A 64 -40.01 5.93 -9.70
N HIS A 65 -39.37 5.12 -10.54
CA HIS A 65 -39.17 3.70 -10.27
C HIS A 65 -37.81 3.46 -9.63
N ILE A 66 -37.79 3.38 -8.30
CA ILE A 66 -36.57 3.18 -7.52
C ILE A 66 -36.32 1.69 -7.29
N VAL A 67 -35.11 1.25 -7.64
CA VAL A 67 -34.60 -0.09 -7.41
C VAL A 67 -33.39 -0.05 -6.50
N ASP A 68 -33.12 -1.16 -5.82
CA ASP A 68 -31.94 -1.30 -4.98
C ASP A 68 -30.68 -1.42 -5.87
N PRO A 69 -29.74 -0.44 -5.82
CA PRO A 69 -28.53 -0.51 -6.62
C PRO A 69 -27.51 -1.53 -6.07
N ASP A 70 -27.75 -2.08 -4.87
CA ASP A 70 -26.89 -3.07 -4.23
C ASP A 70 -27.30 -4.51 -4.61
N PRO A 71 -26.39 -5.34 -5.13
CA PRO A 71 -26.71 -6.72 -5.52
C PRO A 71 -27.23 -7.60 -4.37
N ASN A 72 -26.91 -7.27 -3.12
CA ASN A 72 -27.34 -8.03 -1.95
C ASN A 72 -28.60 -7.45 -1.29
N GLY A 73 -29.25 -6.46 -1.92
CA GLY A 73 -30.53 -5.89 -1.49
C GLY A 73 -30.44 -5.11 -0.17
N LEU A 74 -29.31 -4.42 0.08
CA LEU A 74 -29.03 -3.74 1.34
C LEU A 74 -30.14 -2.78 1.77
N TYR A 75 -30.61 -1.91 0.87
CA TYR A 75 -31.60 -0.88 1.20
C TYR A 75 -32.99 -1.49 1.38
N THR A 76 -33.29 -2.53 0.59
CA THR A 76 -34.52 -3.33 0.70
C THR A 76 -34.61 -3.99 2.08
N LYS A 77 -33.55 -4.67 2.52
CA LYS A 77 -33.48 -5.32 3.84
C LYS A 77 -33.65 -4.31 4.99
N ARG A 78 -33.03 -3.13 4.87
CA ARG A 78 -33.19 -2.05 5.86
C ARG A 78 -34.64 -1.55 5.95
N LYS A 79 -35.32 -1.35 4.81
CA LYS A 79 -36.74 -0.91 4.81
C LYS A 79 -37.65 -1.98 5.43
N GLN A 80 -37.41 -3.26 5.11
CA GLN A 80 -38.17 -4.38 5.69
C GLN A 80 -37.99 -4.48 7.22
N GLN A 81 -36.77 -4.28 7.74
CA GLN A 81 -36.52 -4.24 9.19
C GLN A 81 -37.25 -3.08 9.88
N ARG A 82 -37.32 -1.89 9.26
CA ARG A 82 -38.09 -0.75 9.79
C ARG A 82 -39.59 -1.05 9.89
N ILE A 83 -40.16 -1.71 8.88
CA ILE A 83 -41.60 -2.07 8.86
C ILE A 83 -41.91 -3.15 9.89
N GLY A 84 -41.01 -4.11 10.11
CA GLY A 84 -41.15 -5.13 11.14
C GLY A 84 -41.15 -4.58 12.58
N ILE A 85 -40.45 -3.46 12.83
CA ILE A 85 -40.42 -2.79 14.14
C ILE A 85 -41.72 -1.99 14.40
N GLY A 86 -42.38 -1.47 13.36
CA GLY A 86 -43.61 -0.66 13.51
C GLY A 86 -44.87 -1.45 13.88
N ALA A 87 -44.92 -2.76 13.62
CA ALA A 87 -46.08 -3.61 13.92
C ALA A 87 -46.13 -4.11 15.38
N ALA A 88 -45.03 -3.98 16.15
CA ALA A 88 -44.95 -4.43 17.54
C ALA A 88 -45.32 -3.35 18.57
N SER A 89 -45.64 -2.12 18.13
CA SER A 89 -45.78 -0.95 19.03
C SER A 89 -47.23 -0.61 19.42
N SER A 90 -48.17 -1.54 19.32
CA SER A 90 -49.57 -1.31 19.73
C SER A 90 -50.07 -2.35 20.73
N VAL A 91 -49.51 -2.38 21.94
CA VAL A 91 -50.22 -2.90 23.13
C VAL A 91 -49.81 -2.06 24.35
N THR A 92 -50.84 -1.68 25.09
CA THR A 92 -50.86 -0.84 26.29
C THR A 92 -49.95 -1.34 27.42
N ASP A 93 -49.44 -0.36 28.15
CA ASP A 93 -48.73 -0.43 29.43
C ASP A 93 -49.37 -1.45 30.41
N GLY A 94 -48.56 -2.37 30.95
CA GLY A 94 -48.94 -3.19 32.11
C GLY A 94 -48.56 -4.67 32.06
N ASP A 95 -47.27 -5.01 32.05
CA ASP A 95 -46.77 -6.30 32.60
C ASP A 95 -45.25 -6.22 32.93
N PRO A 96 -44.77 -6.52 34.17
CA PRO A 96 -43.36 -6.33 34.54
C PRO A 96 -42.38 -7.38 34.01
N HIS A 97 -42.82 -8.36 33.20
CA HIS A 97 -41.97 -9.47 32.76
C HIS A 97 -41.69 -9.47 31.25
N ASN A 98 -41.04 -8.42 30.73
CA ASN A 98 -40.11 -8.59 29.60
C ASN A 98 -39.17 -7.38 29.44
N LYS A 99 -38.04 -7.39 30.15
CA LYS A 99 -36.91 -6.46 29.93
C LYS A 99 -35.68 -7.24 29.46
N GLU A 100 -35.70 -7.72 28.22
CA GLU A 100 -34.47 -7.85 27.44
C GLU A 100 -34.36 -6.65 26.51
N ARG A 101 -34.11 -5.50 27.13
CA ARG A 101 -33.57 -4.33 26.45
C ARG A 101 -32.13 -4.71 26.12
N LEU A 102 -31.82 -4.93 24.83
CA LEU A 102 -30.44 -5.11 24.37
C LEU A 102 -29.60 -3.91 24.85
N THR A 103 -28.91 -4.09 25.97
CA THR A 103 -27.91 -3.15 26.48
C THR A 103 -26.69 -3.31 25.60
N VAL A 104 -26.49 -2.36 24.68
CA VAL A 104 -25.25 -2.26 23.93
C VAL A 104 -24.19 -1.74 24.90
N ASP A 105 -23.21 -2.58 25.22
CA ASP A 105 -22.05 -2.19 26.03
C ASP A 105 -21.22 -1.17 25.25
N TYR A 106 -21.14 0.04 25.79
CA TYR A 106 -20.20 1.06 25.34
C TYR A 106 -18.80 0.66 25.83
N PRO A 107 -17.75 0.70 24.99
CA PRO A 107 -16.38 0.60 25.48
C PRO A 107 -16.12 1.77 26.43
N THR A 108 -15.86 1.46 27.69
CA THR A 108 -15.68 2.44 28.78
C THR A 108 -14.30 3.12 28.75
N ASP A 109 -13.43 2.67 27.85
CA ASP A 109 -12.00 2.92 27.86
C ASP A 109 -11.46 3.06 26.43
N GLY A 110 -10.46 3.94 26.26
CA GLY A 110 -9.82 4.21 24.97
C GLY A 110 -10.39 5.39 24.16
N TRP A 111 -11.58 5.89 24.49
CA TRP A 111 -12.17 7.07 23.85
C TRP A 111 -11.82 8.35 24.59
N SER A 112 -11.53 9.42 23.86
CA SER A 112 -11.25 10.74 24.41
C SER A 112 -11.86 11.80 23.52
N THR A 113 -12.32 12.91 24.11
CA THR A 113 -12.67 14.13 23.39
C THR A 113 -11.44 14.96 23.00
N SER A 114 -10.25 14.53 23.45
CA SER A 114 -8.95 15.12 23.14
C SER A 114 -8.31 14.46 21.92
N LEU A 115 -7.68 15.27 21.06
CA LEU A 115 -6.89 14.80 19.92
C LEU A 115 -5.53 14.19 20.31
N GLU A 116 -5.18 14.16 21.61
CA GLU A 116 -3.92 13.60 22.13
C GLU A 116 -3.65 12.15 21.71
N LYS A 117 -4.70 11.36 21.44
CA LYS A 117 -4.59 9.96 21.00
C LYS A 117 -4.75 9.76 19.49
N MET A 118 -4.88 10.84 18.71
CA MET A 118 -5.06 10.77 17.26
C MET A 118 -3.70 10.51 16.57
N PRO A 119 -3.64 9.70 15.50
CA PRO A 119 -2.43 9.57 14.71
C PRO A 119 -1.96 10.95 14.23
N MET A 120 -0.66 11.24 14.40
CA MET A 120 -0.09 12.52 14.00
C MET A 120 -0.08 12.62 12.48
N PHE A 121 -0.76 13.63 11.94
CA PHE A 121 -0.71 13.97 10.52
C PHE A 121 0.10 15.25 10.34
N THR A 122 1.01 15.27 9.39
CA THR A 122 1.75 16.48 9.03
C THR A 122 0.88 17.42 8.21
N ARG A 123 1.16 18.73 8.29
CA ARG A 123 0.50 19.74 7.44
C ARG A 123 0.70 19.44 5.95
N ALA A 124 1.81 18.80 5.58
CA ALA A 124 2.09 18.34 4.22
C ALA A 124 1.14 17.21 3.78
N GLU A 125 0.93 16.18 4.61
CA GLU A 125 -0.01 15.08 4.32
C GLU A 125 -1.45 15.58 4.20
N MET A 126 -1.83 16.54 5.04
CA MET A 126 -3.13 17.18 4.97
C MET A 126 -3.29 18.04 3.70
N ASN A 127 -2.27 18.83 3.34
CA ASN A 127 -2.26 19.62 2.10
C ASN A 127 -2.32 18.72 0.86
N GLU A 128 -1.62 17.59 0.87
CA GLU A 128 -1.67 16.61 -0.21
C GLU A 128 -3.04 15.94 -0.32
N HIS A 129 -3.67 15.61 0.81
CA HIS A 129 -5.05 15.13 0.84
C HIS A 129 -6.03 16.18 0.28
N ILE A 130 -5.88 17.45 0.64
CA ILE A 130 -6.69 18.56 0.12
C ILE A 130 -6.47 18.73 -1.39
N ALA A 131 -5.23 18.70 -1.87
CA ALA A 131 -4.90 18.79 -3.29
C ALA A 131 -5.50 17.62 -4.10
N ARG A 132 -5.46 16.40 -3.54
CA ARG A 132 -6.05 15.19 -4.15
C ARG A 132 -7.59 15.16 -4.08
N SER A 133 -8.19 15.91 -3.14
CA SER A 133 -9.65 16.01 -3.01
C SER A 133 -10.32 16.80 -4.15
N GLY A 134 -9.53 17.49 -4.98
CA GLY A 134 -10.00 18.21 -6.17
C GLY A 134 -10.73 19.53 -5.87
N LYS A 135 -10.67 20.02 -4.62
CA LYS A 135 -11.12 21.38 -4.25
C LYS A 135 -9.95 22.35 -4.49
N ASN A 136 -9.90 22.98 -5.67
CA ASN A 136 -8.95 24.07 -5.91
C ASN A 136 -9.34 25.28 -5.07
N ILE A 137 -8.45 25.71 -4.18
CA ILE A 137 -8.52 27.00 -3.51
C ILE A 137 -7.94 28.02 -4.49
N SER A 138 -8.78 28.91 -5.00
CA SER A 138 -8.34 30.05 -5.79
C SER A 138 -7.79 31.12 -4.85
N ASP A 139 -6.47 31.17 -4.70
CA ASP A 139 -5.77 32.46 -4.69
C ASP A 139 -4.27 32.24 -4.87
N ILE A 140 -3.72 32.87 -5.91
CA ILE A 140 -2.40 33.53 -6.02
C ILE A 140 -2.06 33.65 -7.52
N GLN A 141 -1.68 34.88 -7.86
CA GLN A 141 -1.54 35.44 -9.20
C GLN A 141 -0.64 34.67 -10.16
N ASN A 142 -1.08 34.65 -11.42
CA ASN A 142 -0.40 34.06 -12.56
C ASN A 142 0.90 34.80 -12.92
N HIS A 143 2.03 34.08 -12.86
CA HIS A 143 3.13 34.31 -13.81
C HIS A 143 3.55 32.98 -14.45
N SER A 144 3.48 32.95 -15.78
CA SER A 144 3.83 31.79 -16.58
C SER A 144 5.35 31.63 -16.64
N VAL A 145 5.87 30.66 -15.89
CA VAL A 145 7.24 30.18 -16.00
C VAL A 145 7.26 28.91 -16.87
N PRO A 146 8.26 28.73 -17.77
CA PRO A 146 8.36 27.55 -18.63
C PRO A 146 8.32 26.22 -17.87
N THR A 147 7.69 25.22 -18.48
CA THR A 147 7.32 23.92 -17.88
C THR A 147 8.49 23.14 -17.28
N SER A 148 9.71 23.32 -17.79
CA SER A 148 10.94 22.72 -17.27
C SER A 148 11.40 23.34 -15.94
N LEU A 149 11.32 24.66 -15.82
CA LEU A 149 11.62 25.40 -14.59
C LEU A 149 10.53 25.23 -13.53
N LYS A 150 9.26 25.06 -13.94
CA LYS A 150 8.17 24.71 -13.03
C LYS A 150 8.41 23.38 -12.32
N LYS A 151 8.89 22.35 -13.04
CA LYS A 151 9.21 21.04 -12.47
C LYS A 151 10.44 21.07 -11.56
N ALA A 152 11.49 21.80 -11.93
CA ALA A 152 12.68 21.95 -11.09
C ALA A 152 12.36 22.74 -9.81
N LYS A 153 11.56 23.82 -9.92
CA LYS A 153 11.12 24.63 -8.80
C LYS A 153 10.15 23.88 -7.87
N THR A 154 9.18 23.14 -8.40
CA THR A 154 8.33 22.25 -7.57
C THR A 154 9.12 21.12 -6.93
N SER A 155 10.12 20.53 -7.60
CA SER A 155 10.94 19.47 -6.99
C SER A 155 11.83 19.98 -5.85
N LEU A 156 12.43 21.15 -6.01
CA LEU A 156 13.29 21.78 -4.98
C LEU A 156 12.47 22.39 -3.83
N GLU A 157 11.32 22.99 -4.12
CA GLU A 157 10.41 23.53 -3.09
C GLU A 157 9.65 22.41 -2.35
N ASP A 158 9.25 21.31 -3.01
CA ASP A 158 8.54 20.20 -2.34
C ASP A 158 9.46 19.35 -1.45
N GLU A 159 10.67 18.99 -1.88
CA GLU A 159 11.52 18.07 -1.11
C GLU A 159 12.14 18.77 0.11
N TYR A 160 12.67 19.98 -0.08
CA TYR A 160 13.38 20.72 0.97
C TYR A 160 12.44 21.37 2.01
N LEU A 161 11.28 21.93 1.62
CA LEU A 161 10.31 22.45 2.58
C LEU A 161 9.50 21.34 3.29
N ARG A 162 9.27 20.17 2.66
CA ARG A 162 8.60 19.04 3.35
C ARG A 162 9.45 18.51 4.49
N GLU A 163 10.75 18.32 4.27
CA GLU A 163 11.66 17.86 5.32
C GLU A 163 11.82 18.89 6.44
N ILE A 164 11.98 20.18 6.12
CA ILE A 164 12.12 21.25 7.12
C ILE A 164 10.83 21.42 7.95
N ASN A 165 9.65 21.43 7.31
CA ASN A 165 8.38 21.60 8.03
C ASN A 165 7.97 20.34 8.82
N ALA A 166 8.22 19.14 8.29
CA ALA A 166 8.00 17.89 9.02
C ALA A 166 8.98 17.73 10.19
N ALA A 167 10.25 18.11 10.03
CA ALA A 167 11.25 18.08 11.10
C ALA A 167 10.98 19.13 12.19
N SER A 168 10.49 20.32 11.82
CA SER A 168 10.10 21.37 12.80
C SER A 168 8.86 20.97 13.61
N ALA A 169 7.86 20.35 12.98
CA ALA A 169 6.66 19.85 13.66
C ALA A 169 6.92 18.65 14.59
N ARG A 170 7.88 17.78 14.24
CA ARG A 170 8.31 16.64 15.09
C ARG A 170 9.16 17.04 16.30
N LYS A 171 9.66 18.29 16.36
CA LYS A 171 10.48 18.81 17.48
C LYS A 171 9.66 19.31 18.68
N GLN A 172 8.34 19.36 18.60
CA GLN A 172 7.47 19.67 19.74
C GLN A 172 6.62 18.43 20.13
N PRO A 173 7.09 17.60 21.06
CA PRO A 173 6.44 16.34 21.44
C PRO A 173 5.23 16.52 22.38
N HIS A 174 4.87 17.77 22.72
CA HIS A 174 3.79 18.07 23.66
C HIS A 174 2.58 18.67 22.94
N TYR A 175 1.40 18.12 23.25
CA TYR A 175 0.13 18.66 22.82
C TYR A 175 -0.04 20.11 23.31
N VAL A 176 -0.35 21.03 22.39
CA VAL A 176 -0.59 22.44 22.69
C VAL A 176 -2.05 22.79 22.32
N PRO A 177 -2.95 22.96 23.31
CA PRO A 177 -4.36 23.25 23.06
C PRO A 177 -4.61 24.48 22.18
N ALA A 178 -3.76 25.50 22.28
CA ALA A 178 -3.86 26.72 21.48
C ALA A 178 -3.66 26.47 19.97
N ASN A 179 -2.76 25.54 19.62
CA ASN A 179 -2.49 25.19 18.22
C ASN A 179 -3.66 24.40 17.61
N GLU A 180 -4.28 23.52 18.38
CA GLU A 180 -5.50 22.82 17.96
C GLU A 180 -6.65 23.80 17.74
N ALA A 181 -6.85 24.76 18.66
CA ALA A 181 -7.89 25.78 18.52
C ALA A 181 -7.67 26.65 17.26
N SER A 182 -6.42 27.07 16.99
CA SER A 182 -6.06 27.82 15.77
C SER A 182 -6.33 26.99 14.51
N LEU A 183 -5.89 25.74 14.48
CA LEU A 183 -6.11 24.84 13.34
C LEU A 183 -7.60 24.61 13.06
N LYS A 184 -8.39 24.35 14.10
CA LYS A 184 -9.84 24.19 14.00
C LYS A 184 -10.52 25.46 13.47
N SER A 185 -10.08 26.64 13.92
CA SER A 185 -10.58 27.93 13.43
C SER A 185 -10.20 28.18 11.96
N GLU A 186 -8.95 27.93 11.56
CA GLU A 186 -8.48 28.02 10.18
C GLU A 186 -9.27 27.08 9.25
N LEU A 187 -9.45 25.82 9.65
CA LEU A 187 -10.23 24.84 8.89
C LEU A 187 -11.71 25.23 8.77
N ALA A 188 -12.28 25.87 9.80
CA ALA A 188 -13.65 26.38 9.77
C ALA A 188 -13.87 27.54 8.80
N ILE A 189 -12.82 28.33 8.53
CA ILE A 189 -12.84 29.38 7.49
C ILE A 189 -12.77 28.74 6.10
N ILE A 190 -11.98 27.66 5.94
CA ILE A 190 -11.76 26.99 4.65
C ILE A 190 -13.00 26.20 4.20
N ASP A 191 -13.60 25.40 5.08
CA ASP A 191 -14.83 24.68 4.78
C ASP A 191 -15.70 24.61 6.06
N PRO A 192 -16.72 25.48 6.17
CA PRO A 192 -17.53 25.56 7.37
C PRO A 192 -18.35 24.29 7.64
N ASN A 193 -18.48 23.38 6.65
CA ASN A 193 -19.19 22.11 6.75
C ASN A 193 -18.28 20.91 7.04
N MET A 194 -16.95 21.11 7.14
CA MET A 194 -16.00 20.04 7.46
C MET A 194 -16.17 19.59 8.91
N GLY A 195 -15.97 18.30 9.18
CA GLY A 195 -16.19 17.75 10.53
C GLY A 195 -15.43 18.45 11.65
N PHE A 196 -14.17 18.85 11.39
CA PHE A 196 -13.35 19.60 12.33
C PHE A 196 -13.84 21.03 12.58
N ALA A 197 -14.49 21.66 11.59
CA ALA A 197 -15.09 22.98 11.73
C ALA A 197 -16.33 22.95 12.65
N HIS A 198 -17.09 21.86 12.62
CA HIS A 198 -18.23 21.67 13.52
C HIS A 198 -17.79 21.35 14.95
N LEU A 199 -16.68 20.61 15.12
CA LEU A 199 -16.04 20.37 16.42
C LEU A 199 -15.54 21.67 17.08
N HIS A 200 -15.11 22.67 16.28
CA HIS A 200 -14.75 23.99 16.79
C HIS A 200 -15.96 24.76 17.37
N LYS A 201 -17.11 24.63 16.70
CA LYS A 201 -18.30 25.44 16.97
C LYS A 201 -19.18 24.91 18.11
N CYS A 202 -18.88 23.75 18.69
CA CYS A 202 -19.74 23.05 19.68
C CYS A 202 -21.22 23.15 19.29
N ILE A 203 -21.56 22.74 18.08
CA ILE A 203 -22.93 22.88 17.58
C ILE A 203 -23.78 21.82 18.29
N ASN A 204 -24.56 22.26 19.29
CA ASN A 204 -25.75 21.55 19.75
C ASN A 204 -26.81 21.61 18.63
N SER A 205 -26.61 20.84 17.58
CA SER A 205 -27.60 20.71 16.51
C SER A 205 -28.80 19.95 17.05
N SER A 206 -30.00 20.52 16.91
CA SER A 206 -31.26 19.83 17.19
C SER A 206 -31.59 18.75 16.14
N GLN A 207 -30.81 18.69 15.06
CA GLN A 207 -30.98 17.74 13.97
C GLN A 207 -30.14 16.48 14.26
N THR A 208 -30.78 15.32 14.30
CA THR A 208 -30.11 14.03 14.50
C THR A 208 -29.85 13.34 13.16
N THR A 209 -28.76 12.59 13.08
CA THR A 209 -28.50 11.63 12.00
C THR A 209 -28.42 10.23 12.58
N GLN A 210 -28.91 9.26 11.83
CA GLN A 210 -28.92 7.88 12.29
C GLN A 210 -27.54 7.25 12.08
N THR A 211 -27.04 6.63 13.14
CA THR A 211 -25.73 5.98 13.19
C THR A 211 -25.88 4.52 13.62
N LYS A 212 -24.82 3.70 13.47
CA LYS A 212 -24.79 2.33 14.04
C LYS A 212 -25.04 2.27 15.57
N TYR A 213 -25.00 3.41 16.25
CA TYR A 213 -25.19 3.55 17.70
C TYR A 213 -26.49 4.28 18.06
N GLY A 214 -27.41 4.43 17.10
CA GLY A 214 -28.67 5.17 17.29
C GLY A 214 -28.62 6.58 16.70
N GLU A 215 -29.61 7.39 17.03
CA GLU A 215 -29.67 8.78 16.60
C GLU A 215 -28.65 9.64 17.36
N THR A 216 -27.82 10.37 16.62
CA THR A 216 -26.81 11.26 17.22
C THR A 216 -26.90 12.66 16.59
N PRO A 217 -26.64 13.73 17.34
CA PRO A 217 -26.69 15.10 16.82
C PRO A 217 -25.73 15.29 15.65
N VAL A 218 -26.21 15.88 14.55
CA VAL A 218 -25.40 16.24 13.37
C VAL A 218 -24.29 17.21 13.81
N GLY A 219 -23.03 16.86 13.55
CA GLY A 219 -21.86 17.62 14.00
C GLY A 219 -21.16 17.05 15.24
N SER A 220 -21.76 16.07 15.92
CA SER A 220 -21.09 15.31 16.98
C SER A 220 -20.06 14.33 16.42
N LEU A 221 -19.03 13.95 17.20
CA LEU A 221 -18.04 12.94 16.80
C LEU A 221 -18.71 11.64 16.29
N LEU A 222 -19.82 11.24 16.91
CA LEU A 222 -20.54 10.02 16.58
C LEU A 222 -21.36 10.13 15.29
N SER A 223 -21.77 11.35 14.91
CA SER A 223 -22.47 11.62 13.64
C SER A 223 -21.57 11.51 12.42
N TYR A 224 -20.25 11.67 12.62
CA TYR A 224 -19.23 11.42 11.59
C TYR A 224 -18.93 9.93 11.52
N GLN A 225 -19.86 9.18 10.94
CA GLN A 225 -19.55 7.84 10.49
C GLN A 225 -18.81 7.97 9.17
N VAL A 226 -17.57 7.49 9.13
CA VAL A 226 -17.01 7.06 7.83
C VAL A 226 -18.05 6.09 7.29
N SER A 227 -18.58 6.31 6.08
CA SER A 227 -19.40 5.30 5.42
C SER A 227 -18.67 3.98 5.62
N PHE A 228 -19.34 2.98 6.21
CA PHE A 228 -18.80 1.64 6.37
C PHE A 228 -18.67 1.05 4.96
N THR A 229 -17.76 1.59 4.16
CA THR A 229 -17.06 0.79 3.20
C THR A 229 -16.30 -0.16 4.09
N GLU A 230 -16.74 -1.43 4.16
CA GLU A 230 -15.79 -2.52 4.43
C GLU A 230 -14.48 -2.13 3.79
N SER A 231 -13.37 -2.15 4.53
CA SER A 231 -12.07 -1.75 4.00
C SER A 231 -11.92 -2.40 2.63
N ASN A 232 -12.04 -1.63 1.54
CA ASN A 232 -11.91 -2.14 0.17
C ASN A 232 -10.47 -2.60 -0.10
N PHE A 233 -9.63 -2.54 0.93
CA PHE A 233 -8.24 -2.88 0.98
C PHE A 233 -8.03 -3.95 2.08
N SER A 234 -7.93 -5.21 1.65
CA SER A 234 -7.61 -6.35 2.51
C SER A 234 -6.14 -6.28 2.93
N ALA A 235 -5.83 -6.39 4.21
CA ALA A 235 -4.47 -6.25 4.68
C ALA A 235 -4.11 -7.33 5.69
N GLU A 236 -3.22 -8.24 5.30
CA GLU A 236 -2.85 -9.42 6.08
C GLU A 236 -1.34 -9.67 6.05
N ALA A 237 -0.82 -10.27 7.13
CA ALA A 237 0.59 -10.62 7.26
C ALA A 237 0.77 -11.92 8.05
N ASP A 238 1.63 -12.80 7.54
CA ASP A 238 2.21 -13.93 8.27
C ASP A 238 3.68 -13.62 8.61
N LEU A 239 3.91 -13.26 9.88
CA LEU A 239 5.22 -12.94 10.42
C LEU A 239 5.75 -14.04 11.36
N THR A 240 5.08 -15.20 11.41
CA THR A 240 5.28 -16.22 12.46
C THR A 240 6.63 -16.93 12.41
N VAL A 241 7.35 -16.84 11.29
CA VAL A 241 8.59 -17.58 11.06
C VAL A 241 9.75 -17.07 11.94
N VAL A 242 9.71 -15.80 12.35
CA VAL A 242 10.73 -15.24 13.27
C VAL A 242 10.04 -14.84 14.57
N PRO A 243 10.46 -15.37 15.73
CA PRO A 243 9.86 -15.03 17.01
C PRO A 243 9.91 -13.53 17.28
N ARG A 244 8.84 -13.02 17.88
CA ARG A 244 8.75 -11.64 18.35
C ARG A 244 9.07 -11.58 19.84
N ASN A 245 9.63 -10.45 20.27
CA ASN A 245 9.90 -10.16 21.67
C ASN A 245 8.78 -9.30 22.25
N ASP A 246 8.56 -9.41 23.56
CA ASP A 246 7.55 -8.62 24.29
C ASP A 246 7.91 -7.14 24.42
N VAL A 247 9.19 -6.81 24.21
CA VAL A 247 9.74 -5.44 24.30
C VAL A 247 10.31 -5.04 22.94
N LEU A 248 10.03 -3.80 22.52
CA LEU A 248 10.59 -3.21 21.31
C LEU A 248 12.05 -2.77 21.55
N TYR A 249 12.90 -2.98 20.55
CA TYR A 249 14.28 -2.50 20.56
C TYR A 249 14.32 -1.02 20.19
N ASP A 250 14.32 -0.14 21.18
CA ASP A 250 14.26 1.32 20.96
C ASP A 250 15.63 1.95 20.62
N ASN A 251 16.73 1.20 20.70
CA ASN A 251 18.10 1.70 20.49
C ASN A 251 18.66 1.47 19.08
N ILE A 252 17.86 0.97 18.13
CA ILE A 252 18.30 0.75 16.75
C ILE A 252 18.15 2.06 15.95
N THR A 253 19.28 2.69 15.64
CA THR A 253 19.32 3.97 14.90
C THR A 253 19.65 3.81 13.41
N SER A 254 20.21 2.66 13.01
CA SER A 254 20.61 2.41 11.64
C SER A 254 20.56 0.92 11.29
N TYR A 255 20.51 0.64 9.98
CA TYR A 255 20.65 -0.71 9.46
C TYR A 255 22.14 -1.08 9.38
N PRO A 256 22.56 -2.29 9.80
CA PRO A 256 23.95 -2.72 9.78
C PRO A 256 24.55 -2.73 8.37
N ARG A 257 25.87 -2.60 8.29
CA ARG A 257 26.61 -2.71 7.03
C ARG A 257 26.56 -4.14 6.49
N PHE A 258 26.63 -4.28 5.16
CA PHE A 258 26.76 -5.58 4.51
C PHE A 258 28.24 -6.03 4.47
N PRO A 259 28.52 -7.35 4.46
CA PRO A 259 27.57 -8.45 4.56
C PRO A 259 27.06 -8.67 6.00
N LEU A 260 25.85 -9.20 6.15
CA LEU A 260 25.26 -9.47 7.47
C LEU A 260 25.66 -10.83 8.05
N SER A 261 26.40 -11.63 7.30
CA SER A 261 27.00 -12.87 7.76
C SER A 261 28.28 -13.19 7.00
N ASN A 262 29.20 -13.87 7.66
CA ASN A 262 30.43 -14.35 7.04
C ASN A 262 30.18 -15.68 6.34
N GLU A 263 30.53 -15.77 5.07
CA GLU A 263 30.57 -17.01 4.31
C GLU A 263 32.01 -17.32 3.88
N ASN A 264 32.31 -18.61 3.66
CA ASN A 264 33.60 -19.00 3.10
C ASN A 264 33.74 -18.49 1.67
N PRO A 265 34.93 -17.98 1.28
CA PRO A 265 35.17 -17.53 -0.08
C PRO A 265 34.88 -18.60 -1.12
N MET A 266 34.41 -18.15 -2.29
CA MET A 266 34.17 -18.97 -3.47
C MET A 266 35.43 -19.73 -3.87
N VAL A 267 35.29 -21.04 -4.09
CA VAL A 267 36.35 -21.86 -4.70
C VAL A 267 36.37 -21.59 -6.21
N THR A 268 37.48 -21.09 -6.72
CA THR A 268 37.70 -20.89 -8.16
C THR A 268 38.25 -22.15 -8.81
N PRO A 269 37.86 -22.47 -10.06
CA PRO A 269 38.49 -23.54 -10.84
C PRO A 269 40.01 -23.33 -10.98
N GLN A 270 40.78 -24.42 -11.06
CA GLN A 270 42.25 -24.36 -11.17
C GLN A 270 42.74 -23.92 -12.56
N GLU A 271 41.95 -24.13 -13.61
CA GLU A 271 42.29 -23.80 -15.00
C GLU A 271 41.47 -22.60 -15.47
N LEU A 272 41.88 -21.39 -15.09
CA LEU A 272 41.31 -20.14 -15.61
C LEU A 272 42.27 -19.53 -16.63
N SER A 273 41.73 -18.98 -17.72
CA SER A 273 42.51 -18.15 -18.62
C SER A 273 42.92 -16.83 -17.95
N THR A 274 43.93 -16.15 -18.47
CA THR A 274 44.35 -14.83 -17.97
C THR A 274 43.19 -13.83 -17.99
N GLU A 275 42.37 -13.87 -19.04
CA GLU A 275 41.18 -13.02 -19.22
C GLU A 275 40.11 -13.29 -18.16
N GLU A 276 39.88 -14.57 -17.84
CA GLU A 276 38.89 -14.99 -16.85
C GLU A 276 39.34 -14.64 -15.43
N ALA A 277 40.61 -14.86 -15.11
CA ALA A 277 41.20 -14.47 -13.84
C ALA A 277 41.15 -12.95 -13.63
N ALA A 278 41.44 -12.16 -14.68
CA ALA A 278 41.36 -10.70 -14.63
C ALA A 278 39.93 -10.20 -14.34
N LEU A 279 38.91 -10.81 -14.98
CA LEU A 279 37.51 -10.47 -14.70
C LEU A 279 37.12 -10.83 -13.25
N LEU A 280 37.47 -12.02 -12.75
CA LEU A 280 37.13 -12.42 -11.38
C LEU A 280 37.81 -11.51 -10.34
N LEU A 281 39.05 -11.09 -10.59
CA LEU A 281 39.74 -10.12 -9.77
C LEU A 281 39.03 -8.76 -9.79
N HIS A 282 38.61 -8.29 -10.97
CA HIS A 282 37.85 -7.05 -11.12
C HIS A 282 36.50 -7.08 -10.38
N LEU A 283 35.82 -8.22 -10.38
CA LEU A 283 34.55 -8.38 -9.68
C LEU A 283 34.73 -8.44 -8.15
N SER A 284 35.89 -8.85 -7.66
CA SER A 284 36.15 -8.99 -6.22
C SER A 284 36.14 -7.63 -5.52
N VAL A 285 35.47 -7.56 -4.37
CA VAL A 285 35.27 -6.33 -3.60
C VAL A 285 35.47 -6.59 -2.12
N ASP A 286 36.02 -5.61 -1.40
CA ASP A 286 36.07 -5.61 0.06
C ASP A 286 34.74 -5.08 0.65
N GLU A 287 34.63 -5.15 1.97
CA GLU A 287 33.44 -4.72 2.72
C GLU A 287 33.12 -3.23 2.51
N ASP A 288 34.14 -2.37 2.44
CA ASP A 288 33.95 -0.93 2.22
C ASP A 288 33.38 -0.65 0.83
N LYS A 289 33.87 -1.37 -0.17
CA LYS A 289 33.40 -1.28 -1.54
C LYS A 289 31.98 -1.82 -1.67
N VAL A 290 31.63 -2.94 -1.01
CA VAL A 290 30.25 -3.47 -0.98
C VAL A 290 29.27 -2.41 -0.48
N ASN A 291 29.56 -1.76 0.65
CA ASN A 291 28.68 -0.75 1.22
C ASN A 291 28.65 0.55 0.40
N THR A 292 29.76 0.92 -0.24
CA THR A 292 29.82 2.06 -1.16
C THR A 292 28.97 1.82 -2.41
N ILE A 293 29.02 0.62 -2.98
CA ILE A 293 28.16 0.21 -4.10
C ILE A 293 26.70 0.27 -3.66
N GLU A 294 26.34 -0.33 -2.52
CA GLU A 294 24.95 -0.29 -2.04
C GLU A 294 24.46 1.15 -1.88
N ALA A 295 25.21 2.01 -1.21
CA ALA A 295 24.79 3.39 -0.95
C ALA A 295 24.63 4.22 -2.24
N SER A 296 25.57 4.11 -3.17
CA SER A 296 25.56 4.86 -4.44
C SER A 296 24.55 4.33 -5.47
N THR A 297 23.93 3.18 -5.20
CA THR A 297 23.01 2.51 -6.12
C THR A 297 21.57 2.37 -5.58
N ARG A 298 21.22 3.10 -4.52
CA ARG A 298 19.88 3.08 -3.89
C ARG A 298 18.74 3.57 -4.79
N GLU A 299 19.04 4.34 -5.83
CA GLU A 299 18.06 4.72 -6.86
C GLU A 299 17.89 3.64 -7.95
N GLN A 300 18.57 2.50 -7.79
CA GLN A 300 18.46 1.29 -8.61
C GLN A 300 18.47 1.56 -10.11
N SER A 301 17.37 1.34 -10.83
CA SER A 301 17.34 1.46 -12.29
C SER A 301 17.67 2.85 -12.82
N GLU A 302 17.49 3.87 -12.00
CA GLU A 302 17.84 5.26 -12.34
C GLU A 302 19.34 5.55 -12.11
N SER A 303 20.10 4.61 -11.55
CA SER A 303 21.54 4.72 -11.33
C SER A 303 22.32 4.00 -12.43
N GLU A 304 23.16 4.73 -13.16
CA GLU A 304 24.08 4.12 -14.12
C GLU A 304 25.15 3.24 -13.44
N ILE A 305 25.54 3.60 -12.21
CA ILE A 305 26.45 2.78 -11.40
C ILE A 305 25.79 1.44 -11.09
N TRP A 306 24.49 1.44 -10.76
CA TRP A 306 23.74 0.20 -10.51
C TRP A 306 23.73 -0.72 -11.73
N LYS A 307 23.56 -0.16 -12.94
CA LYS A 307 23.62 -0.94 -14.18
C LYS A 307 25.01 -1.55 -14.40
N LYS A 308 26.06 -0.74 -14.22
CA LYS A 308 27.46 -1.17 -14.38
C LYS A 308 27.87 -2.27 -13.40
N GLU A 309 27.56 -2.10 -12.12
CA GLU A 309 27.96 -3.07 -11.06
C GLU A 309 27.25 -4.42 -11.20
N ARG A 310 26.08 -4.44 -11.85
CA ARG A 310 25.33 -5.65 -12.18
C ARG A 310 25.86 -6.37 -13.41
N THR A 311 26.60 -5.69 -14.28
CA THR A 311 27.21 -6.29 -15.45
C THR A 311 28.18 -7.40 -15.00
N TYR A 312 28.13 -8.53 -15.70
CA TYR A 312 28.93 -9.73 -15.40
C TYR A 312 28.62 -10.44 -14.07
N ARG A 313 27.62 -10.01 -13.29
CA ARG A 313 27.16 -10.71 -12.08
C ARG A 313 25.80 -11.36 -12.28
N PHE A 314 25.61 -12.55 -11.72
CA PHE A 314 24.29 -13.15 -11.60
C PHE A 314 23.55 -12.50 -10.45
N THR A 315 22.40 -11.91 -10.76
CA THR A 315 21.54 -11.25 -9.77
C THR A 315 20.42 -12.16 -9.29
N SER A 316 19.98 -12.04 -8.05
CA SER A 316 19.00 -12.97 -7.45
C SER A 316 17.70 -13.15 -8.28
N SER A 317 17.29 -12.17 -9.08
CA SER A 317 16.12 -12.26 -9.96
C SER A 317 16.30 -13.22 -11.16
N ILE A 318 17.50 -13.75 -11.37
CA ILE A 318 17.94 -14.50 -12.56
C ILE A 318 17.75 -16.03 -12.40
N ALA A 319 17.21 -16.50 -11.28
CA ALA A 319 17.06 -17.93 -10.96
C ALA A 319 16.18 -18.79 -11.91
N LYS A 320 15.78 -18.30 -13.09
CA LYS A 320 15.20 -19.14 -14.15
C LYS A 320 16.27 -19.54 -15.17
N ARG A 321 16.54 -20.85 -15.23
CA ARG A 321 17.30 -21.52 -16.30
C ARG A 321 16.74 -21.13 -17.68
N GLN A 322 17.57 -20.53 -18.52
CA GLN A 322 17.22 -20.20 -19.91
C GLN A 322 17.89 -21.20 -20.86
N ARG A 323 17.15 -21.67 -21.87
CA ARG A 323 17.65 -22.62 -22.88
C ARG A 323 18.64 -21.99 -23.87
N ASN A 324 18.66 -20.66 -23.97
CA ASN A 324 19.55 -19.91 -24.87
C ASN A 324 20.55 -19.08 -24.07
N HIS A 325 21.77 -19.61 -23.94
CA HIS A 325 22.84 -19.03 -23.12
C HIS A 325 23.29 -17.64 -23.60
N ALA A 326 23.33 -17.40 -24.92
CA ALA A 326 23.78 -16.13 -25.49
C ALA A 326 22.75 -15.01 -25.28
N ALA A 327 21.47 -15.27 -25.54
CA ALA A 327 20.40 -14.31 -25.30
C ALA A 327 20.26 -13.98 -23.80
N PHE A 328 20.46 -14.99 -22.96
CA PHE A 328 20.50 -14.82 -21.51
C PHE A 328 21.66 -13.91 -21.08
N ALA A 329 22.89 -14.20 -21.51
CA ALA A 329 24.05 -13.37 -21.21
C ALA A 329 23.82 -11.91 -21.62
N HIS A 330 23.27 -11.68 -22.81
CA HIS A 330 22.92 -10.34 -23.28
C HIS A 330 21.91 -9.63 -22.38
N SER A 331 20.93 -10.34 -21.82
CA SER A 331 19.94 -9.75 -20.90
C SER A 331 20.52 -9.38 -19.53
N ILE A 332 21.54 -10.10 -19.06
CA ILE A 332 22.27 -9.78 -17.82
C ILE A 332 23.10 -8.51 -18.00
N MET A 333 23.76 -8.40 -19.16
CA MET A 333 24.59 -7.23 -19.49
C MET A 333 23.76 -5.95 -19.74
N HIS A 334 22.44 -6.05 -19.95
CA HIS A 334 21.57 -4.92 -20.31
C HIS A 334 20.22 -4.91 -19.54
N PRO A 335 20.19 -4.53 -18.25
CA PRO A 335 18.99 -4.60 -17.40
C PRO A 335 17.90 -3.56 -17.75
N LYS A 336 16.62 -3.91 -17.52
CA LYS A 336 15.44 -3.02 -17.72
C LYS A 336 15.00 -2.29 -16.44
N PRO A 337 14.35 -1.10 -16.51
CA PRO A 337 13.91 -0.34 -15.34
C PRO A 337 12.66 -0.89 -14.63
N PHE A 338 12.54 -0.68 -13.30
CA PHE A 338 11.37 -1.00 -12.48
C PHE A 338 11.18 0.05 -11.36
N THR A 339 9.94 0.38 -11.00
CA THR A 339 9.62 1.36 -9.93
C THR A 339 8.39 0.96 -9.12
N SER A 340 8.43 1.16 -7.79
CA SER A 340 7.23 1.16 -6.93
C SER A 340 7.45 1.89 -5.59
N LYS A 341 7.48 3.24 -5.59
CA LYS A 341 7.59 4.05 -4.36
C LYS A 341 6.32 4.03 -3.47
N TYR A 342 5.14 3.74 -4.06
CA TYR A 342 3.85 3.79 -3.36
C TYR A 342 3.67 2.66 -2.33
N VAL A 343 4.17 1.46 -2.63
CA VAL A 343 3.91 0.27 -1.81
C VAL A 343 4.65 0.30 -0.47
N ALA A 344 5.81 0.96 -0.40
CA ALA A 344 6.56 1.10 0.85
C ALA A 344 5.75 1.83 1.94
N HIS A 345 5.03 2.90 1.57
CA HIS A 345 4.23 3.67 2.53
C HIS A 345 3.02 2.89 3.05
N GLU A 346 2.30 2.17 2.18
CA GLU A 346 1.18 1.32 2.60
C GLU A 346 1.65 0.17 3.50
N TYR A 347 2.83 -0.40 3.21
CA TYR A 347 3.44 -1.44 4.03
C TYR A 347 3.78 -0.94 5.44
N GLU A 348 4.50 0.18 5.57
CA GLU A 348 4.84 0.76 6.89
C GLU A 348 3.59 1.09 7.70
N LYS A 349 2.59 1.73 7.07
CA LYS A 349 1.33 2.10 7.70
C LYS A 349 0.57 0.87 8.20
N PHE A 350 0.51 -0.18 7.39
CA PHE A 350 -0.12 -1.44 7.76
C PHE A 350 0.58 -2.10 8.95
N MET A 351 1.91 -2.22 8.90
CA MET A 351 2.73 -2.80 9.98
C MET A 351 2.57 -2.02 11.29
N PHE A 352 2.55 -0.68 11.22
CA PHE A 352 2.28 0.18 12.37
C PHE A 352 0.88 -0.08 12.95
N SER A 353 -0.17 -0.11 12.11
CA SER A 353 -1.55 -0.37 12.57
C SER A 353 -1.73 -1.73 13.25
N ARG A 354 -0.90 -2.71 12.88
CA ARG A 354 -0.87 -4.06 13.47
C ARG A 354 -0.08 -4.15 14.77
N LYS A 355 0.45 -3.02 15.28
CA LYS A 355 1.36 -2.99 16.43
C LYS A 355 2.66 -3.77 16.21
N THR A 356 3.09 -3.89 14.96
CA THR A 356 4.37 -4.49 14.56
C THR A 356 5.17 -3.46 13.76
N PRO A 357 5.54 -2.32 14.37
CA PRO A 357 6.17 -1.23 13.63
C PRO A 357 7.48 -1.66 12.98
N VAL A 358 7.68 -1.19 11.75
CA VAL A 358 8.92 -1.40 11.00
C VAL A 358 9.44 -0.05 10.49
N ALA A 359 10.74 0.03 10.26
CA ALA A 359 11.34 1.08 9.45
C ALA A 359 11.78 0.52 8.10
N VAL A 360 11.39 1.18 7.02
CA VAL A 360 11.73 0.77 5.65
C VAL A 360 12.73 1.75 5.07
N LEU A 361 13.86 1.21 4.62
CA LEU A 361 14.99 1.98 4.12
C LEU A 361 15.27 1.58 2.67
N LYS A 362 15.63 2.57 1.84
CA LYS A 362 16.07 2.29 0.47
C LYS A 362 17.24 1.31 0.47
N SER A 363 17.22 0.39 -0.49
CA SER A 363 18.30 -0.58 -0.72
C SER A 363 18.89 -0.39 -2.12
N GLY A 364 20.22 -0.40 -2.20
CA GLY A 364 20.93 -0.49 -3.47
C GLY A 364 21.26 -1.91 -3.90
N PHE A 365 22.23 -2.03 -4.81
CA PHE A 365 22.83 -3.30 -5.20
C PHE A 365 23.86 -3.75 -4.17
N VAL A 366 23.74 -4.98 -3.70
CA VAL A 366 24.65 -5.62 -2.77
C VAL A 366 25.39 -6.72 -3.50
N VAL A 367 26.72 -6.61 -3.54
CA VAL A 367 27.61 -7.64 -4.09
C VAL A 367 27.92 -8.65 -2.99
N SER A 368 27.91 -9.95 -3.32
CA SER A 368 28.38 -10.96 -2.38
C SER A 368 29.90 -10.88 -2.27
N GLN A 369 30.41 -10.60 -1.08
CA GLN A 369 31.84 -10.57 -0.82
C GLN A 369 32.49 -11.95 -0.99
N ALA A 370 31.82 -13.00 -0.50
CA ALA A 370 32.32 -14.37 -0.60
C ALA A 370 32.22 -14.92 -2.04
N PHE A 371 31.20 -14.52 -2.80
CA PHE A 371 30.95 -14.97 -4.18
C PHE A 371 30.79 -13.77 -5.11
N PRO A 372 31.87 -13.08 -5.53
CA PRO A 372 31.77 -11.83 -6.27
C PRO A 372 30.94 -11.94 -7.55
N VAL A 373 30.89 -13.11 -8.18
CA VAL A 373 30.03 -13.34 -9.36
C VAL A 373 28.52 -13.22 -9.07
N LEU A 374 28.10 -13.08 -7.81
CA LEU A 374 26.72 -12.97 -7.36
C LEU A 374 26.42 -11.59 -6.77
N GLY A 375 25.18 -11.12 -6.97
CA GLY A 375 24.69 -9.88 -6.36
C GLY A 375 23.17 -9.85 -6.20
N ALA A 376 22.66 -8.88 -5.46
CA ALA A 376 21.25 -8.75 -5.13
C ALA A 376 20.81 -7.29 -5.12
N SER A 377 19.58 -7.02 -5.57
CA SER A 377 18.90 -5.74 -5.33
C SER A 377 17.58 -6.04 -4.65
N PRO A 378 17.54 -6.05 -3.30
CA PRO A 378 16.28 -6.03 -2.56
C PRO A 378 15.52 -4.74 -2.85
N ASP A 379 14.19 -4.76 -2.79
CA ASP A 379 13.40 -3.54 -2.96
C ASP A 379 13.57 -2.59 -1.76
N ALA A 380 13.74 -3.14 -0.55
CA ALA A 380 14.06 -2.38 0.64
C ALA A 380 14.82 -3.18 1.70
N LYS A 381 15.45 -2.45 2.61
CA LYS A 381 15.94 -2.94 3.91
C LYS A 381 14.86 -2.66 4.95
N VAL A 382 14.63 -3.61 5.85
CA VAL A 382 13.59 -3.52 6.88
C VAL A 382 14.18 -3.71 8.26
N ILE A 383 13.84 -2.82 9.18
CA ILE A 383 14.10 -2.97 10.61
C ILE A 383 12.75 -3.25 11.29
N ASP A 384 12.58 -4.44 11.86
CA ASP A 384 11.44 -4.80 12.69
C ASP A 384 11.83 -4.80 14.16
N PHE A 385 11.42 -3.74 14.86
CA PHE A 385 11.84 -3.45 16.24
C PHE A 385 11.32 -4.47 17.27
N GLY A 386 10.28 -5.23 16.95
CA GLY A 386 9.73 -6.26 17.85
C GLY A 386 10.15 -7.68 17.50
N CYS A 387 11.04 -7.85 16.53
CA CYS A 387 11.50 -9.15 16.07
C CYS A 387 12.80 -9.55 16.77
N SER A 388 12.95 -10.82 17.17
CA SER A 388 14.19 -11.36 17.74
C SER A 388 15.40 -11.24 16.80
N ILE A 389 15.14 -11.18 15.49
CA ILE A 389 16.11 -10.82 14.46
C ILE A 389 15.57 -9.57 13.76
N CYS A 390 16.05 -8.39 14.17
CA CYS A 390 15.45 -7.12 13.75
C CYS A 390 15.71 -6.75 12.29
N PHE A 391 16.79 -7.24 11.69
CA PHE A 391 17.24 -6.80 10.37
C PHE A 391 16.87 -7.80 9.28
N GLY A 392 16.11 -7.34 8.29
CA GLY A 392 15.72 -8.12 7.13
C GLY A 392 15.53 -7.28 5.88
N LEU A 393 14.97 -7.91 4.86
CA LEU A 393 14.73 -7.31 3.55
C LEU A 393 13.24 -7.22 3.24
N ALA A 394 12.87 -6.51 2.18
CA ALA A 394 11.56 -6.63 1.57
C ALA A 394 11.67 -6.78 0.05
N GLU A 395 10.78 -7.56 -0.52
CA GLU A 395 10.61 -7.77 -1.96
C GLU A 395 9.12 -7.60 -2.31
N VAL A 396 8.82 -6.64 -3.18
CA VAL A 396 7.46 -6.24 -3.54
C VAL A 396 7.09 -6.82 -4.90
N LYS A 397 5.95 -7.51 -4.97
CA LYS A 397 5.35 -7.96 -6.22
C LYS A 397 3.94 -7.39 -6.40
N CYS A 398 3.71 -6.79 -7.55
CA CYS A 398 2.40 -6.29 -7.99
C CYS A 398 1.91 -7.14 -9.17
N PRO A 399 1.04 -8.15 -8.97
CA PRO A 399 0.60 -9.03 -10.04
C PRO A 399 -0.32 -8.29 -11.02
N HIS A 400 0.19 -7.90 -12.19
CA HIS A 400 -0.56 -7.12 -13.16
C HIS A 400 -1.91 -7.77 -13.56
N THR A 401 -1.93 -9.07 -13.80
CA THR A 401 -3.14 -9.82 -14.22
C THR A 401 -4.16 -10.00 -13.10
N LYS A 402 -3.75 -9.83 -11.84
CA LYS A 402 -4.58 -9.99 -10.63
C LYS A 402 -4.54 -8.71 -9.77
N PHE A 403 -4.27 -7.55 -10.37
CA PHE A 403 -4.08 -6.31 -9.62
C PHE A 403 -5.40 -5.75 -9.05
N HIS A 404 -6.54 -6.13 -9.59
CA HIS A 404 -7.88 -5.63 -9.21
C HIS A 404 -8.67 -6.54 -8.27
N VAL A 405 -8.02 -7.57 -7.73
CA VAL A 405 -8.58 -8.52 -6.76
C VAL A 405 -7.79 -8.45 -5.47
N THR A 406 -8.33 -8.94 -4.35
CA THR A 406 -7.53 -9.05 -3.12
C THR A 406 -6.33 -9.98 -3.35
N PRO A 407 -5.22 -9.82 -2.61
CA PRO A 407 -4.04 -10.66 -2.79
C PRO A 407 -4.30 -12.17 -2.57
N LEU A 408 -5.32 -12.52 -1.80
CA LEU A 408 -5.64 -13.90 -1.43
C LEU A 408 -6.53 -14.62 -2.45
N GLU A 409 -7.43 -13.90 -3.13
CA GLU A 409 -8.31 -14.45 -4.17
C GLU A 409 -7.57 -15.32 -5.21
N PRO A 410 -6.44 -14.88 -5.80
CA PRO A 410 -5.74 -15.68 -6.80
C PRO A 410 -4.90 -16.82 -6.21
N CYS A 411 -4.78 -17.01 -4.89
CA CYS A 411 -4.00 -18.11 -4.31
C CYS A 411 -4.53 -19.50 -4.65
N SER A 412 -5.79 -19.61 -5.09
CA SER A 412 -6.38 -20.88 -5.56
C SER A 412 -6.08 -21.16 -7.03
N ASP A 413 -5.52 -20.20 -7.77
CA ASP A 413 -5.12 -20.35 -9.17
C ASP A 413 -3.76 -21.06 -9.23
N PRO A 414 -3.64 -22.25 -9.86
CA PRO A 414 -2.38 -22.98 -9.94
C PRO A 414 -1.30 -22.22 -10.71
N ASN A 415 -1.65 -21.24 -11.56
CA ASN A 415 -0.70 -20.42 -12.30
C ASN A 415 -0.24 -19.17 -11.54
N PHE A 416 -0.85 -18.87 -10.39
CA PHE A 416 -0.43 -17.76 -9.54
C PHE A 416 0.80 -18.13 -8.72
N PHE A 417 1.64 -17.16 -8.38
CA PHE A 417 2.90 -17.44 -7.67
C PHE A 417 2.70 -17.78 -6.19
N MET A 418 1.55 -17.45 -5.60
CA MET A 418 1.18 -17.88 -4.24
C MET A 418 0.27 -19.11 -4.28
N GLU A 419 0.29 -19.88 -3.20
CA GLU A 419 -0.60 -21.01 -2.93
C GLU A 419 -1.35 -20.81 -1.61
N LYS A 420 -2.61 -21.24 -1.56
CA LYS A 420 -3.42 -21.24 -0.35
C LYS A 420 -3.00 -22.40 0.56
N LEU A 421 -2.75 -22.10 1.84
CA LEU A 421 -2.46 -23.10 2.87
C LEU A 421 -3.71 -23.46 3.67
N SER A 422 -4.48 -22.44 4.05
CA SER A 422 -5.75 -22.57 4.78
C SER A 422 -6.58 -21.30 4.55
N GLU A 423 -7.78 -21.22 5.14
CA GLU A 423 -8.61 -20.01 5.03
C GLU A 423 -7.86 -18.79 5.59
N GLY A 424 -7.78 -17.71 4.81
CA GLY A 424 -7.03 -16.50 5.20
C GLY A 424 -5.50 -16.68 5.27
N LYS A 425 -4.92 -17.75 4.73
CA LYS A 425 -3.47 -17.96 4.77
C LYS A 425 -2.92 -18.45 3.44
N CYS A 426 -2.02 -17.67 2.84
CA CYS A 426 -1.26 -18.04 1.64
C CYS A 426 0.24 -18.03 1.90
N ARG A 427 0.99 -18.64 0.99
CA ARG A 427 2.44 -18.45 0.90
C ARG A 427 2.90 -18.41 -0.55
N LEU A 428 4.06 -17.82 -0.78
CA LEU A 428 4.81 -17.95 -2.01
C LEU A 428 5.21 -19.42 -2.22
N LYS A 429 4.84 -19.95 -3.38
CA LYS A 429 5.18 -21.31 -3.81
C LYS A 429 6.70 -21.51 -3.78
N ARG A 430 7.13 -22.59 -3.12
CA ARG A 430 8.57 -22.86 -2.86
C ARG A 430 9.33 -23.30 -4.11
N ASP A 431 8.63 -23.76 -5.14
CA ASP A 431 9.14 -24.08 -6.47
C ASP A 431 9.05 -22.89 -7.45
N HIS A 432 8.46 -21.76 -7.04
CA HIS A 432 8.34 -20.59 -7.90
C HIS A 432 9.64 -19.77 -7.93
N ALA A 433 9.93 -19.15 -9.07
CA ALA A 433 11.17 -18.38 -9.27
C ALA A 433 11.33 -17.17 -8.32
N TYR A 434 10.23 -16.60 -7.84
CA TYR A 434 10.30 -15.55 -6.82
C TYR A 434 10.81 -16.07 -5.47
N TYR A 435 10.58 -17.35 -5.14
CA TYR A 435 11.15 -17.93 -3.92
C TYR A 435 12.67 -18.06 -4.07
N ALA A 436 13.13 -18.50 -5.24
CA ALA A 436 14.56 -18.50 -5.56
C ALA A 436 15.17 -17.09 -5.54
N GLN A 437 14.44 -16.08 -6.00
CA GLN A 437 14.85 -14.69 -5.91
C GLN A 437 15.01 -14.24 -4.45
N VAL A 438 14.01 -14.48 -3.60
CA VAL A 438 14.05 -14.11 -2.19
C VAL A 438 15.18 -14.83 -1.46
N GLN A 439 15.30 -16.15 -1.62
CA GLN A 439 16.40 -16.92 -1.00
C GLN A 439 17.77 -16.44 -1.49
N GLY A 440 17.90 -16.10 -2.78
CA GLY A 440 19.12 -15.54 -3.34
C GLY A 440 19.46 -14.15 -2.80
N GLN A 441 18.47 -13.29 -2.54
CA GLN A 441 18.70 -11.99 -1.90
C GLN A 441 19.15 -12.17 -0.45
N ILE A 442 18.49 -13.04 0.30
CA ILE A 442 18.84 -13.35 1.69
C ILE A 442 20.27 -13.92 1.78
N GLY A 443 20.60 -14.90 0.92
CA GLY A 443 21.93 -15.52 0.87
C GLY A 443 23.05 -14.56 0.48
N VAL A 444 22.86 -13.76 -0.57
CA VAL A 444 23.87 -12.77 -1.02
C VAL A 444 24.15 -11.70 0.03
N THR A 445 23.12 -11.23 0.73
CA THR A 445 23.24 -10.13 1.70
C THR A 445 23.63 -10.61 3.10
N GLY A 446 23.44 -11.90 3.40
CA GLY A 446 23.60 -12.48 4.73
C GLY A 446 22.43 -12.23 5.68
N ALA A 447 21.33 -11.61 5.21
CA ALA A 447 20.12 -11.41 6.00
C ALA A 447 19.55 -12.74 6.49
N LYS A 448 18.60 -12.71 7.44
CA LYS A 448 17.96 -13.94 7.96
C LYS A 448 16.52 -14.11 7.52
N TRP A 449 15.90 -13.05 7.01
CA TRP A 449 14.54 -13.08 6.50
C TRP A 449 14.29 -11.96 5.49
N CYS A 450 13.23 -12.12 4.72
CA CYS A 450 12.69 -11.13 3.80
C CYS A 450 11.16 -11.13 3.89
N ASP A 451 10.56 -9.95 4.00
CA ASP A 451 9.12 -9.77 3.87
C ASP A 451 8.76 -9.72 2.37
N PHE A 452 8.13 -10.78 1.89
CA PHE A 452 7.60 -10.87 0.53
C PHE A 452 6.21 -10.22 0.50
N ILE A 453 6.11 -9.06 -0.15
CA ILE A 453 4.93 -8.20 -0.15
C ILE A 453 4.20 -8.34 -1.47
N THR A 454 3.00 -8.93 -1.43
CA THR A 454 2.09 -8.94 -2.58
C THR A 454 1.13 -7.77 -2.48
N TYR A 455 1.23 -6.82 -3.41
CA TYR A 455 0.39 -5.63 -3.43
C TYR A 455 -0.57 -5.62 -4.62
N THR A 456 -1.83 -5.30 -4.35
CA THR A 456 -2.91 -5.16 -5.33
C THR A 456 -3.69 -3.87 -5.04
N SER A 457 -4.51 -3.42 -5.97
CA SER A 457 -5.43 -2.28 -5.74
C SER A 457 -6.52 -2.56 -4.68
N LYS A 458 -6.69 -3.82 -4.26
CA LYS A 458 -7.68 -4.27 -3.28
C LYS A 458 -7.05 -4.79 -2.00
N GLY A 459 -5.73 -4.68 -1.83
CA GLY A 459 -5.09 -5.15 -0.61
C GLY A 459 -3.59 -5.41 -0.69
N ILE A 460 -3.03 -5.70 0.47
CA ILE A 460 -1.64 -6.10 0.70
C ILE A 460 -1.61 -7.43 1.48
N TYR A 461 -0.73 -8.34 1.06
CA TYR A 461 -0.43 -9.57 1.80
C TYR A 461 1.07 -9.70 1.98
N ILE A 462 1.51 -10.06 3.18
CA ILE A 462 2.92 -10.11 3.54
C ILE A 462 3.25 -11.49 4.10
N GLU A 463 4.24 -12.14 3.52
CA GLU A 463 4.83 -13.35 4.08
C GLU A 463 6.27 -13.08 4.50
N ARG A 464 6.60 -13.27 5.78
CA ARG A 464 7.99 -13.29 6.22
C ARG A 464 8.64 -14.62 5.87
N ILE A 465 9.55 -14.60 4.91
CA ILE A 465 10.29 -15.77 4.45
C ILE A 465 11.64 -15.80 5.16
N ALA A 466 11.91 -16.84 5.94
CA ALA A 466 13.22 -17.05 6.53
C ALA A 466 14.23 -17.64 5.54
N PHE A 467 15.51 -17.42 5.85
CA PHE A 467 16.61 -18.06 5.16
C PHE A 467 16.50 -19.59 5.24
N ASN A 468 16.62 -20.24 4.09
CA ASN A 468 16.70 -21.69 3.99
C ASN A 468 18.11 -22.08 3.50
N PRO A 469 19.02 -22.45 4.41
CA PRO A 469 20.41 -22.76 4.05
C PRO A 469 20.53 -23.87 3.01
N ALA A 470 19.76 -24.95 3.17
CA ALA A 470 19.81 -26.08 2.23
C ALA A 470 19.35 -25.70 0.82
N TYR A 471 18.30 -24.88 0.73
CA TYR A 471 17.85 -24.35 -0.57
C TYR A 471 18.89 -23.41 -1.17
N TRP A 472 19.47 -22.52 -0.37
CA TRP A 472 20.50 -21.59 -0.81
C TRP A 472 21.74 -22.31 -1.32
N GLU A 473 22.26 -23.31 -0.59
CA GLU A 473 23.41 -24.08 -1.04
C GLU A 473 23.17 -24.75 -2.39
N ASN A 474 22.00 -25.37 -2.58
CA ASN A 474 21.63 -25.97 -3.87
C ASN A 474 21.53 -24.93 -5.00
N LEU A 475 20.85 -23.81 -4.75
CA LEU A 475 20.71 -22.73 -5.72
C LEU A 475 22.07 -22.11 -6.08
N LYS A 476 22.89 -21.82 -5.09
CA LYS A 476 24.23 -21.24 -5.23
C LYS A 476 25.13 -22.16 -6.04
N THR A 477 25.17 -23.46 -5.73
CA THR A 477 25.95 -24.44 -6.50
C THR A 477 25.55 -24.46 -7.96
N GLU A 478 24.24 -24.48 -8.27
CA GLU A 478 23.76 -24.45 -9.66
C GLU A 478 24.11 -23.14 -10.39
N LEU A 479 24.00 -22.00 -9.69
CA LEU A 479 24.37 -20.69 -10.24
C LEU A 479 25.86 -20.61 -10.56
N LEU A 480 26.72 -21.04 -9.61
CA LEU A 480 28.16 -21.04 -9.80
C LEU A 480 28.59 -22.00 -10.91
N ARG A 481 28.06 -23.23 -10.91
CA ARG A 481 28.32 -24.21 -11.96
C ARG A 481 28.01 -23.62 -13.34
N TYR A 482 26.81 -23.06 -13.51
CA TYR A 482 26.43 -22.43 -14.77
C TYR A 482 27.31 -21.21 -15.11
N TYR A 483 27.68 -20.40 -14.11
CA TYR A 483 28.54 -19.24 -14.32
C TYR A 483 29.88 -19.65 -14.92
N PHE A 484 30.56 -20.61 -14.30
CA PHE A 484 31.87 -21.07 -14.73
C PHE A 484 31.81 -21.87 -16.04
N GLU A 485 30.82 -22.75 -16.22
CA GLU A 485 30.72 -23.60 -17.42
C GLU A 485 30.26 -22.86 -18.67
N HIS A 486 29.46 -21.79 -18.52
CA HIS A 486 28.73 -21.21 -19.66
C HIS A 486 28.78 -19.69 -19.78
N PHE A 487 29.06 -18.93 -18.71
CA PHE A 487 28.97 -17.47 -18.75
C PHE A 487 30.34 -16.79 -18.67
N LEU A 488 31.25 -17.29 -17.84
CA LEU A 488 32.54 -16.67 -17.56
C LEU A 488 33.33 -16.37 -18.84
N LYS A 489 33.43 -17.33 -19.76
CA LYS A 489 34.12 -17.14 -21.05
C LYS A 489 33.54 -16.00 -21.90
N PHE A 490 32.22 -15.81 -21.91
CA PHE A 490 31.59 -14.71 -22.64
C PHE A 490 31.81 -13.38 -21.94
N ALA A 491 31.66 -13.38 -20.61
CA ALA A 491 31.84 -12.20 -19.79
C ALA A 491 33.29 -11.69 -19.85
N SER A 492 34.28 -12.59 -19.78
CA SER A 492 35.71 -12.23 -19.83
C SER A 492 36.11 -11.70 -21.20
N ALA A 493 35.61 -12.29 -22.29
CA ALA A 493 35.84 -11.78 -23.63
C ALA A 493 35.22 -10.39 -23.85
N ASP A 494 34.03 -10.15 -23.29
CA ASP A 494 33.37 -8.85 -23.38
C ASP A 494 34.07 -7.77 -22.52
N PHE A 495 34.47 -8.14 -21.30
CA PHE A 495 35.23 -7.30 -20.39
C PHE A 495 36.54 -6.83 -21.02
N ASN A 496 37.31 -7.74 -21.64
CA ASN A 496 38.58 -7.37 -22.30
C ASN A 496 38.42 -6.52 -23.57
N ARG A 497 37.25 -6.52 -24.20
CA ARG A 497 36.97 -5.61 -25.33
C ARG A 497 36.55 -4.22 -24.87
N SER A 498 36.06 -4.11 -23.63
CA SER A 498 35.50 -2.90 -23.05
C SER A 498 36.44 -2.19 -22.07
N ALA A 499 37.40 -2.93 -21.51
CA ALA A 499 38.54 -2.45 -20.74
C ALA A 499 39.62 -1.87 -21.65
#